data_AF-A0A0R3UNB9-F1
#
_entry.id   AF-A0A0R3UNB9-F1
#
_cell.length_a   1.000
_cell.length_b   1.000
_cell.length_c   1.000
_cell.angle_alpha   90.00
_cell.angle_beta   90.00
_cell.angle_gamma   90.00
#
_symmetry.space_group_name_H-M   'P 1'
#
loop_
_entity.id
_entity.type
_entity.pdbx_description
1 polymer ?
#
loop_
_entity_poly.entity_id
_entity_poly.type
_entity_poly.pdbx_seq_one_letter_code
_entity_poly.pdbx_strand_id
1 'polypeptide(L)'
;MVQGQRPSTGPCCALLGRSLRDEFQWKSFGLSHPEPFQLSLPQWKWMDGAVYISYRFVVATALVTWLVCEIPFEIHHFGQTDHVVGYKPLWFFFEIATNSILTTSGIYWIAFWDRDYAYFFTLTSKLKHSIPAAFAIIDMFINNVPVRILHCVYPLCLGVVYGLFTFVYWLCGGSGLTGNGVIYPVINWNKPAYAVAACVLALLFCIIIQLGLYALYFTRTYLSYLAGGRGVLTFRELCSPANDEDQLVAEGEATLLEDDAQNTAKTYSSLG
;
A
#
# COMPACT_ATOMS: atom_id res chain seq x y z
N MET A 1 21.25 -25.55 37.70
CA MET A 1 21.32 -24.44 38.66
C MET A 1 22.08 -23.30 38.00
N VAL A 2 21.37 -22.31 37.44
CA VAL A 2 21.98 -21.06 36.98
C VAL A 2 21.82 -20.07 38.13
N GLN A 3 22.94 -19.62 38.71
CA GLN A 3 22.95 -18.59 39.75
C GLN A 3 22.32 -17.32 39.19
N GLY A 4 21.12 -16.99 39.65
CA GLY A 4 20.50 -15.70 39.41
C GLY A 4 21.27 -14.60 40.14
N GLN A 5 22.08 -13.85 39.41
CA GLN A 5 22.59 -12.57 39.90
C GLN A 5 21.39 -11.63 40.09
N ARG A 6 21.13 -11.21 41.34
CA ARG A 6 20.20 -10.10 41.61
C ARG A 6 20.79 -8.82 40.99
N PRO A 7 19.99 -8.01 40.26
CA PRO A 7 20.46 -6.72 39.79
C PRO A 7 20.79 -5.82 41.00
N SER A 8 21.94 -5.15 40.95
CA SER A 8 22.36 -4.18 41.95
C SER A 8 21.31 -3.07 42.05
N THR A 9 20.74 -2.86 43.24
CA THR A 9 19.79 -1.78 43.56
C THR A 9 20.50 -0.42 43.53
N GLY A 10 20.79 0.11 42.34
CA GLY A 10 21.17 1.51 42.16
C GLY A 10 19.94 2.42 42.22
N PRO A 11 20.12 3.74 42.41
CA PRO A 11 19.02 4.72 42.34
C PRO A 11 18.24 4.56 41.03
N CYS A 12 16.92 4.70 41.06
CA CYS A 12 16.05 4.50 39.89
C CYS A 12 16.51 5.30 38.65
N CYS A 13 17.07 6.50 38.86
CA CYS A 13 17.66 7.33 37.80
C CYS A 13 18.89 6.68 37.12
N ALA A 14 19.69 5.91 37.86
CA ALA A 14 20.83 5.17 37.31
C ALA A 14 20.37 3.93 36.52
N LEU A 15 19.26 3.31 36.92
CA LEU A 15 18.62 2.21 36.17
C LEU A 15 17.98 2.71 34.88
N LEU A 16 17.22 3.80 34.92
CA LEU A 16 16.63 4.43 33.74
C LEU A 16 17.73 4.95 32.80
N GLY A 17 18.77 5.59 33.34
CA GLY A 17 19.90 6.08 32.54
C GLY A 17 20.70 4.96 31.87
N ARG A 18 20.85 3.79 32.54
CA ARG A 18 21.43 2.59 31.90
C ARG A 18 20.49 2.00 30.86
N SER A 19 19.21 1.83 31.17
CA SER A 19 18.21 1.30 30.24
C SER A 19 18.12 2.12 28.95
N LEU A 20 18.07 3.46 29.06
CA LEU A 20 18.05 4.34 27.89
C LEU A 20 19.35 4.24 27.10
N ARG A 21 20.51 4.20 27.79
CA ARG A 21 21.80 4.03 27.12
C ARG A 21 21.92 2.68 26.39
N ASP A 22 21.31 1.63 26.93
CA ASP A 22 21.29 0.30 26.34
C ASP A 22 20.29 0.20 25.17
N GLU A 23 19.20 0.99 25.20
CA GLU A 23 18.20 1.08 24.13
C GLU A 23 18.79 1.70 22.85
N PHE A 24 19.59 2.77 22.97
CA PHE A 24 20.20 3.44 21.81
C PHE A 24 21.47 2.75 21.29
N GLN A 25 21.70 1.49 21.65
CA GLN A 25 22.79 0.70 21.09
C GLN A 25 22.38 0.06 19.77
N TRP A 26 23.36 -0.05 18.88
CA TRP A 26 23.15 -0.55 17.53
C TRP A 26 22.64 -2.01 17.49
N LYS A 27 22.99 -2.81 18.51
CA LYS A 27 22.47 -4.17 18.72
C LYS A 27 20.98 -4.24 19.09
N SER A 28 20.41 -3.15 19.62
CA SER A 28 19.02 -3.06 20.07
C SER A 28 18.05 -2.72 18.93
N PHE A 29 18.57 -2.34 17.75
CA PHE A 29 17.76 -2.18 16.54
C PHE A 29 17.27 -3.52 15.94
N GLY A 30 17.90 -4.64 16.32
CA GLY A 30 17.44 -5.96 15.90
C GLY A 30 16.16 -6.38 16.62
N LEU A 31 15.23 -7.02 15.90
CA LEU A 31 14.01 -7.61 16.48
C LEU A 31 14.26 -8.98 17.13
N SER A 32 15.46 -9.21 17.65
CA SER A 32 15.85 -10.47 18.30
C SER A 32 15.51 -10.41 19.79
N HIS A 33 14.45 -11.11 20.18
CA HIS A 33 14.09 -11.29 21.59
C HIS A 33 14.72 -12.59 22.13
N PRO A 34 15.41 -12.59 23.28
CA PRO A 34 16.04 -13.78 23.86
C PRO A 34 15.05 -14.93 24.08
N GLU A 35 13.80 -14.60 24.38
CA GLU A 35 12.70 -15.56 24.48
C GLU A 35 11.46 -15.10 23.71
N PRO A 36 11.34 -15.43 22.42
CA PRO A 36 10.23 -14.95 21.56
C PRO A 36 8.85 -15.36 22.08
N PHE A 37 8.76 -16.48 22.80
CA PHE A 37 7.51 -16.96 23.41
C PHE A 37 6.91 -15.94 24.39
N GLN A 38 7.74 -15.15 25.08
CA GLN A 38 7.29 -14.15 26.03
C GLN A 38 6.48 -13.01 25.37
N LEU A 39 6.67 -12.75 24.07
CA LEU A 39 5.90 -11.75 23.32
C LEU A 39 4.41 -12.13 23.19
N SER A 40 4.10 -13.40 23.37
CA SER A 40 2.73 -13.92 23.34
C SER A 40 2.07 -13.95 24.72
N LEU A 41 2.81 -13.61 25.78
CA LEU A 41 2.33 -13.59 27.16
C LEU A 41 1.92 -12.17 27.58
N PRO A 42 1.05 -12.02 28.59
CA PRO A 42 0.79 -10.71 29.18
C PRO A 42 2.00 -10.24 29.99
N GLN A 43 2.24 -8.92 29.99
CA GLN A 43 3.26 -8.29 30.84
C GLN A 43 3.02 -8.58 32.33
N TRP A 44 1.74 -8.66 32.73
CA TRP A 44 1.33 -8.89 34.11
C TRP A 44 0.97 -10.36 34.33
N LYS A 45 1.73 -11.05 35.19
CA LYS A 45 1.55 -12.49 35.46
C LYS A 45 0.18 -12.88 36.00
N TRP A 46 -0.54 -11.97 36.67
CA TRP A 46 -1.90 -12.25 37.14
C TRP A 46 -2.93 -12.37 36.00
N MET A 47 -2.60 -11.84 34.82
CA MET A 47 -3.43 -11.97 33.61
C MET A 47 -3.12 -13.25 32.81
N ASP A 48 -2.18 -14.09 33.25
CA ASP A 48 -1.73 -15.23 32.45
C ASP A 48 -2.84 -16.27 32.20
N GLY A 49 -2.67 -17.07 31.15
CA GLY A 49 -3.60 -18.12 30.74
C GLY A 49 -4.95 -17.58 30.27
N ALA A 50 -6.04 -18.04 30.91
CA ALA A 50 -7.40 -17.79 30.45
C ALA A 50 -7.77 -16.30 30.44
N VAL A 51 -7.29 -15.52 31.42
CA VAL A 51 -7.67 -14.09 31.56
C VAL A 51 -7.17 -13.26 30.37
N TYR A 52 -5.92 -13.44 29.95
CA TYR A 52 -5.36 -12.72 28.80
C TYR A 52 -5.98 -13.17 27.48
N ILE A 53 -6.25 -14.46 27.33
CA ILE A 53 -6.93 -14.99 26.13
C ILE A 53 -8.34 -14.40 26.05
N SER A 54 -9.10 -14.39 27.15
CA SER A 54 -10.42 -13.77 27.23
C SER A 54 -10.37 -12.28 26.92
N TYR A 55 -9.40 -11.53 27.46
CA TYR A 55 -9.22 -10.11 27.14
C TYR A 55 -8.98 -9.89 25.63
N ARG A 56 -8.06 -10.65 25.02
CA ARG A 56 -7.79 -10.53 23.57
C ARG A 56 -9.01 -10.87 22.73
N PHE A 57 -9.78 -11.88 23.14
CA PHE A 57 -11.02 -12.23 22.48
C PHE A 57 -12.05 -11.09 22.60
N VAL A 58 -12.23 -10.50 23.78
CA VAL A 58 -13.13 -9.35 23.99
C VAL A 58 -12.72 -8.15 23.13
N VAL A 59 -11.44 -7.81 23.06
CA VAL A 59 -10.95 -6.70 22.21
C VAL A 59 -11.22 -7.01 20.73
N ALA A 60 -10.91 -8.23 20.28
CA ALA A 60 -11.17 -8.64 18.90
C ALA A 60 -12.67 -8.58 18.58
N THR A 61 -13.53 -9.11 19.47
CA THR A 61 -14.99 -9.06 19.31
C THR A 61 -15.50 -7.62 19.34
N ALA A 62 -15.01 -6.76 20.23
CA ALA A 62 -15.43 -5.36 20.27
C ALA A 62 -15.07 -4.61 18.98
N LEU A 63 -13.87 -4.85 18.43
CA LEU A 63 -13.44 -4.29 17.14
C LEU A 63 -14.25 -4.84 15.97
N VAL A 64 -14.56 -6.13 15.96
CA VAL A 64 -15.42 -6.76 14.94
C VAL A 64 -16.85 -6.22 15.05
N THR A 65 -17.41 -6.13 16.25
CA THR A 65 -18.74 -5.55 16.49
C THR A 65 -18.78 -4.08 16.08
N TRP A 66 -17.74 -3.31 16.38
CA TRP A 66 -17.62 -1.93 15.91
C TRP A 66 -17.69 -1.87 14.37
N LEU A 67 -16.92 -2.71 13.67
CA LEU A 67 -16.97 -2.82 12.22
C LEU A 67 -18.36 -3.24 11.70
N VAL A 68 -19.01 -4.20 12.35
CA VAL A 68 -20.34 -4.72 11.99
C VAL A 68 -21.45 -3.72 12.28
N CYS A 69 -21.29 -2.83 13.27
CA CYS A 69 -22.26 -1.78 13.59
C CYS A 69 -22.03 -0.50 12.77
N GLU A 70 -20.78 -0.21 12.41
CA GLU A 70 -20.42 0.92 11.57
C GLU A 70 -20.98 0.77 10.15
N ILE A 71 -20.92 -0.45 9.57
CA ILE A 71 -21.47 -0.71 8.23
C ILE A 71 -22.98 -0.35 8.12
N PRO A 72 -23.90 -0.83 8.97
CA PRO A 72 -25.31 -0.41 8.97
C PRO A 72 -25.53 1.06 9.30
N PHE A 73 -24.73 1.63 10.22
CA PHE A 73 -24.82 3.03 10.58
C PHE A 73 -24.49 3.95 9.40
N GLU A 74 -23.41 3.65 8.68
CA GLU A 74 -23.00 4.31 7.45
C GLU A 74 -24.07 4.10 6.37
N ILE A 75 -24.58 2.88 6.16
CA ILE A 75 -25.67 2.61 5.20
C ILE A 75 -26.91 3.47 5.48
N HIS A 76 -27.26 3.69 6.74
CA HIS A 76 -28.40 4.54 7.12
C HIS A 76 -28.12 6.04 6.88
N HIS A 77 -26.87 6.49 7.02
CA HIS A 77 -26.47 7.88 6.81
C HIS A 77 -26.03 8.20 5.37
N PHE A 78 -25.83 7.18 4.53
CA PHE A 78 -25.46 7.28 3.12
C PHE A 78 -26.46 8.10 2.27
N GLY A 79 -27.65 8.40 2.80
CA GLY A 79 -28.68 9.22 2.16
C GLY A 79 -28.75 10.69 2.59
N GLN A 80 -27.96 11.14 3.57
CA GLN A 80 -28.11 12.47 4.19
C GLN A 80 -26.90 13.41 4.06
N THR A 81 -25.74 12.93 3.60
CA THR A 81 -24.55 13.77 3.45
C THR A 81 -23.98 13.67 2.04
N ASP A 82 -23.91 14.81 1.33
CA ASP A 82 -23.25 14.94 0.02
C ASP A 82 -21.70 14.84 0.12
N HIS A 83 -21.17 14.61 1.33
CA HIS A 83 -19.74 14.58 1.61
C HIS A 83 -19.34 13.25 2.25
N VAL A 84 -18.74 12.36 1.45
CA VAL A 84 -18.11 11.14 1.95
C VAL A 84 -16.86 11.53 2.74
N VAL A 85 -16.90 11.42 4.06
CA VAL A 85 -15.73 11.66 4.92
C VAL A 85 -14.76 10.49 4.78
N GLY A 86 -13.46 10.74 4.64
CA GLY A 86 -12.45 9.68 4.63
C GLY A 86 -12.17 8.96 3.29
N TYR A 87 -12.78 9.39 2.18
CA TYR A 87 -12.51 8.76 0.87
C TYR A 87 -11.05 8.85 0.41
N LYS A 88 -10.34 9.94 0.74
CA LYS A 88 -8.91 10.12 0.39
C LYS A 88 -7.99 9.09 1.07
N PRO A 89 -8.01 8.93 2.41
CA PRO A 89 -7.20 7.89 3.05
C PRO A 89 -7.63 6.48 2.63
N LEU A 90 -8.94 6.22 2.44
CA LEU A 90 -9.42 4.93 1.92
C LEU A 90 -8.79 4.62 0.55
N TRP A 91 -8.83 5.57 -0.37
CA TRP A 91 -8.25 5.42 -1.71
C TRP A 91 -6.74 5.21 -1.65
N PHE A 92 -6.03 6.00 -0.86
CA PHE A 92 -4.59 5.88 -0.66
C PHE A 92 -4.19 4.48 -0.16
N PHE A 93 -4.86 3.97 0.88
CA PHE A 93 -4.55 2.65 1.43
C PHE A 93 -4.98 1.52 0.49
N PHE A 94 -6.13 1.66 -0.19
CA PHE A 94 -6.58 0.70 -1.20
C PHE A 94 -5.52 0.52 -2.30
N GLU A 95 -4.99 1.63 -2.81
CA GLU A 95 -4.00 1.64 -3.88
C GLU A 95 -2.69 0.96 -3.45
N ILE A 96 -2.15 1.36 -2.28
CA ILE A 96 -0.94 0.74 -1.72
C ILE A 96 -1.15 -0.75 -1.49
N ALA A 97 -2.27 -1.14 -0.87
CA ALA A 97 -2.53 -2.52 -0.51
C ALA A 97 -2.68 -3.40 -1.75
N THR A 98 -3.53 -3.01 -2.70
CA THR A 98 -3.80 -3.77 -3.92
C THR A 98 -2.53 -3.98 -4.73
N ASN A 99 -1.74 -2.93 -4.97
CA ASN A 99 -0.48 -3.05 -5.69
C ASN A 99 0.53 -3.92 -4.92
N SER A 100 0.71 -3.68 -3.62
CA SER A 100 1.69 -4.42 -2.80
C SER A 100 1.36 -5.90 -2.70
N ILE A 101 0.07 -6.25 -2.58
CA ILE A 101 -0.41 -7.64 -2.55
C ILE A 101 -0.07 -8.35 -3.86
N LEU A 102 -0.37 -7.73 -5.01
CA LEU A 102 -0.09 -8.35 -6.31
C LEU A 102 1.41 -8.41 -6.62
N THR A 103 2.16 -7.37 -6.26
CA THR A 103 3.62 -7.32 -6.40
C THR A 103 4.28 -8.42 -5.57
N THR A 104 3.94 -8.53 -4.29
CA THR A 104 4.52 -9.56 -3.40
C THR A 104 4.09 -10.97 -3.80
N SER A 105 2.85 -11.14 -4.28
CA SER A 105 2.39 -12.42 -4.83
C SER A 105 3.15 -12.82 -6.08
N GLY A 106 3.32 -11.91 -7.04
CA GLY A 106 4.10 -12.18 -8.24
C GLY A 106 5.56 -12.49 -7.94
N ILE A 107 6.21 -11.71 -7.07
CA ILE A 107 7.58 -11.99 -6.62
C ILE A 107 7.67 -13.36 -5.95
N TYR A 108 6.69 -13.74 -5.12
CA TYR A 108 6.64 -15.07 -4.53
C TYR A 108 6.65 -16.17 -5.59
N TRP A 109 5.74 -16.09 -6.57
CA TRP A 109 5.62 -17.12 -7.60
C TRP A 109 6.81 -17.16 -8.56
N ILE A 110 7.43 -16.02 -8.85
CA ILE A 110 8.56 -15.91 -9.78
C ILE A 110 9.89 -16.26 -9.11
N ALA A 111 10.09 -15.84 -7.85
CA ALA A 111 11.42 -15.82 -7.23
C ALA A 111 11.55 -16.69 -5.97
N PHE A 112 10.45 -17.06 -5.31
CA PHE A 112 10.48 -17.82 -4.06
C PHE A 112 9.82 -19.21 -4.14
N TRP A 113 9.02 -19.48 -5.17
CA TRP A 113 8.42 -20.80 -5.41
C TRP A 113 9.45 -21.79 -6.00
N ASP A 114 10.49 -22.05 -5.22
CA ASP A 114 11.56 -22.99 -5.53
C ASP A 114 11.75 -23.98 -4.39
N ARG A 115 12.05 -25.24 -4.71
CA ARG A 115 12.30 -26.29 -3.71
C ARG A 115 13.56 -26.02 -2.89
N ASP A 116 14.53 -25.30 -3.45
CA ASP A 116 15.74 -24.88 -2.75
C ASP A 116 15.43 -23.90 -1.62
N TYR A 117 14.28 -23.22 -1.70
CA TYR A 117 13.76 -22.33 -0.68
C TYR A 117 12.71 -23.01 0.19
N ALA A 118 13.10 -24.09 0.89
CA ALA A 118 12.18 -24.94 1.67
C ALA A 118 11.23 -24.17 2.63
N TYR A 119 11.70 -23.08 3.23
CA TYR A 119 10.85 -22.20 4.09
C TYR A 119 9.71 -21.53 3.30
N PHE A 120 9.98 -21.12 2.06
CA PHE A 120 9.01 -20.49 1.17
C PHE A 120 8.19 -21.52 0.38
N PHE A 121 8.71 -22.75 0.18
CA PHE A 121 8.03 -23.84 -0.49
C PHE A 121 7.04 -24.60 0.41
N THR A 122 6.15 -23.87 1.11
CA THR A 122 5.16 -24.48 2.01
C THR A 122 3.72 -24.18 1.56
N LEU A 123 2.76 -25.00 2.02
CA LEU A 123 1.34 -24.72 1.78
C LEU A 123 0.92 -23.37 2.34
N THR A 124 1.39 -23.04 3.54
CA THR A 124 1.11 -21.76 4.19
C THR A 124 1.61 -20.58 3.35
N SER A 125 2.83 -20.65 2.81
CA SER A 125 3.37 -19.59 1.94
C SER A 125 2.55 -19.45 0.66
N LYS A 126 2.18 -20.56 0.01
CA LYS A 126 1.28 -20.53 -1.17
C LYS A 126 -0.01 -19.78 -0.88
N LEU A 127 -0.69 -20.14 0.20
CA LEU A 127 -1.99 -19.56 0.53
C LEU A 127 -1.87 -18.07 0.90
N LYS A 128 -0.83 -17.68 1.65
CA LYS A 128 -0.55 -16.28 2.03
C LYS A 128 -0.34 -15.35 0.83
N HIS A 129 0.17 -15.87 -0.29
CA HIS A 129 0.39 -15.07 -1.49
C HIS A 129 -0.74 -15.21 -2.53
N SER A 130 -1.42 -16.35 -2.59
CA SER A 130 -2.45 -16.60 -3.61
C SER A 130 -3.82 -16.06 -3.21
N ILE A 131 -4.24 -16.29 -1.97
CA ILE A 131 -5.60 -15.91 -1.52
C ILE A 131 -5.76 -14.39 -1.52
N PRO A 132 -4.85 -13.60 -0.91
CA PRO A 132 -4.97 -12.14 -0.95
C PRO A 132 -4.90 -11.58 -2.37
N ALA A 133 -4.06 -12.15 -3.25
CA ALA A 133 -3.98 -11.73 -4.64
C ALA A 133 -5.29 -11.99 -5.40
N ALA A 134 -5.90 -13.17 -5.21
CA ALA A 134 -7.20 -13.47 -5.78
C ALA A 134 -8.28 -12.49 -5.27
N PHE A 135 -8.31 -12.21 -3.97
CA PHE A 135 -9.23 -11.22 -3.41
C PHE A 135 -8.99 -9.81 -3.94
N ALA A 136 -7.73 -9.38 -4.09
CA ALA A 136 -7.40 -8.07 -4.65
C ALA A 136 -7.89 -7.92 -6.10
N ILE A 137 -7.74 -8.97 -6.93
CA ILE A 137 -8.27 -8.98 -8.30
C ILE A 137 -9.79 -8.96 -8.28
N ILE A 138 -10.45 -9.78 -7.45
CA ILE A 138 -11.91 -9.80 -7.35
C ILE A 138 -12.43 -8.42 -6.88
N ASP A 139 -11.82 -7.82 -5.88
CA ASP A 139 -12.19 -6.52 -5.35
C ASP A 139 -12.07 -5.43 -6.42
N MET A 140 -11.01 -5.47 -7.23
CA MET A 140 -10.85 -4.60 -8.40
C MET A 140 -12.03 -4.66 -9.38
N PHE A 141 -12.79 -5.76 -9.44
CA PHE A 141 -14.01 -5.89 -10.25
C PHE A 141 -15.29 -5.41 -9.55
N ILE A 142 -15.29 -5.37 -8.21
CA ILE A 142 -16.47 -5.08 -7.39
C ILE A 142 -16.55 -3.59 -7.02
N ASN A 143 -15.44 -3.00 -6.58
CA ASN A 143 -15.43 -1.65 -6.06
C ASN A 143 -15.46 -0.60 -7.19
N ASN A 144 -15.71 0.67 -6.84
CA ASN A 144 -15.66 1.79 -7.77
C ASN A 144 -14.48 2.74 -7.50
N VAL A 145 -13.41 2.24 -6.88
CA VAL A 145 -12.23 3.04 -6.58
C VAL A 145 -11.45 3.27 -7.89
N PRO A 146 -11.13 4.52 -8.25
CA PRO A 146 -10.35 4.80 -9.46
C PRO A 146 -8.89 4.41 -9.28
N VAL A 147 -8.23 3.93 -10.34
CA VAL A 147 -6.79 3.66 -10.34
C VAL A 147 -6.09 4.68 -11.25
N ARG A 148 -4.99 5.27 -10.79
CA ARG A 148 -4.19 6.23 -11.56
C ARG A 148 -2.77 5.70 -11.72
N ILE A 149 -2.19 5.83 -12.91
CA ILE A 149 -0.81 5.39 -13.17
C ILE A 149 0.18 6.07 -12.21
N LEU A 150 0.03 7.39 -11.99
CA LEU A 150 0.90 8.17 -11.11
C LEU A 150 0.85 7.76 -9.64
N HIS A 151 -0.20 7.05 -9.21
CA HIS A 151 -0.27 6.55 -7.85
C HIS A 151 0.72 5.41 -7.57
N CYS A 152 1.44 4.90 -8.59
CA CYS A 152 2.57 3.97 -8.38
C CYS A 152 3.61 4.49 -7.38
N VAL A 153 3.72 5.82 -7.22
CA VAL A 153 4.68 6.43 -6.27
C VAL A 153 4.45 5.94 -4.83
N TYR A 154 3.20 5.65 -4.43
CA TYR A 154 2.89 5.24 -3.06
C TYR A 154 3.46 3.84 -2.71
N PRO A 155 3.14 2.76 -3.45
CA PRO A 155 3.77 1.46 -3.21
C PRO A 155 5.27 1.45 -3.52
N LEU A 156 5.77 2.29 -4.44
CA LEU A 156 7.22 2.45 -4.67
C LEU A 156 7.94 3.01 -3.44
N CYS A 157 7.41 4.07 -2.82
CA CYS A 157 7.96 4.61 -1.58
C CYS A 157 7.98 3.55 -0.48
N LEU A 158 6.90 2.76 -0.34
CA LEU A 158 6.86 1.64 0.60
C LEU A 158 7.95 0.60 0.29
N GLY A 159 8.14 0.26 -0.98
CA GLY A 159 9.19 -0.66 -1.44
C GLY A 159 10.60 -0.15 -1.13
N VAL A 160 10.87 1.14 -1.32
CA VAL A 160 12.16 1.77 -0.97
C VAL A 160 12.40 1.74 0.54
N VAL A 161 11.40 2.14 1.34
CA VAL A 161 11.49 2.07 2.81
C VAL A 161 11.75 0.64 3.27
N TYR A 162 11.08 -0.34 2.67
CA TYR A 162 11.29 -1.75 3.00
C TYR A 162 12.68 -2.25 2.58
N GLY A 163 13.16 -1.88 1.39
CA GLY A 163 14.51 -2.19 0.94
C GLY A 163 15.57 -1.64 1.90
N LEU A 164 15.44 -0.37 2.31
CA LEU A 164 16.28 0.25 3.33
C LEU A 164 16.21 -0.47 4.67
N PHE A 165 15.01 -0.88 5.10
CA PHE A 165 14.86 -1.70 6.29
C PHE A 165 15.66 -3.01 6.19
N THR A 166 15.60 -3.74 5.05
CA THR A 166 16.38 -4.97 4.90
C THR A 166 17.89 -4.73 4.95
N PHE A 167 18.35 -3.60 4.42
CA PHE A 167 19.76 -3.20 4.48
C PHE A 167 20.19 -2.90 5.92
N VAL A 168 19.42 -2.08 6.64
CA VAL A 168 19.69 -1.74 8.04
C VAL A 168 19.66 -3.00 8.92
N TYR A 169 18.69 -3.89 8.72
CA TYR A 169 18.59 -5.16 9.44
C TYR A 169 19.86 -6.02 9.27
N TRP A 170 20.35 -6.15 8.05
CA TRP A 170 21.60 -6.88 7.77
C TRP A 170 22.80 -6.19 8.42
N LEU A 171 22.89 -4.87 8.28
CA LEU A 171 23.99 -4.08 8.82
C LEU A 171 24.05 -4.31 10.34
N CYS A 172 22.90 -4.26 11.03
CA CYS A 172 22.71 -4.51 12.48
C CYS A 172 23.07 -5.91 12.98
N GLY A 173 23.54 -6.80 12.10
CA GLY A 173 23.88 -8.17 12.47
C GLY A 173 22.63 -9.00 12.80
N GLY A 174 21.49 -8.68 12.20
CA GLY A 174 20.31 -9.54 12.27
C GLY A 174 20.65 -10.96 11.84
N SER A 175 19.99 -11.98 12.39
CA SER A 175 20.37 -13.37 12.09
C SER A 175 19.81 -13.86 10.75
N GLY A 176 18.70 -13.29 10.27
CA GLY A 176 18.00 -13.77 9.08
C GLY A 176 17.44 -15.19 9.25
N LEU A 177 16.91 -15.77 8.19
CA LEU A 177 16.33 -17.14 8.23
C LEU A 177 17.39 -18.24 8.30
N THR A 178 18.57 -18.00 7.73
CA THR A 178 19.65 -18.99 7.58
C THR A 178 20.88 -18.69 8.43
N GLY A 179 20.80 -17.71 9.34
CA GLY A 179 21.90 -17.31 10.22
C GLY A 179 22.94 -16.39 9.57
N ASN A 180 22.78 -16.01 8.30
CA ASN A 180 23.73 -15.20 7.52
C ASN A 180 23.33 -13.70 7.43
N GLY A 181 22.34 -13.29 8.22
CA GLY A 181 21.80 -11.93 8.26
C GLY A 181 20.96 -11.47 7.09
N VAL A 182 20.58 -12.39 6.22
CA VAL A 182 19.69 -12.12 5.09
C VAL A 182 18.25 -12.57 5.44
N ILE A 183 17.29 -11.66 5.28
CA ILE A 183 15.86 -11.95 5.47
C ILE A 183 15.34 -12.79 4.31
N TYR A 184 15.65 -12.40 3.07
CA TYR A 184 15.20 -13.07 1.86
C TYR A 184 16.38 -13.49 1.01
N PRO A 185 16.48 -14.77 0.59
CA PRO A 185 17.59 -15.24 -0.23
C PRO A 185 17.91 -14.37 -1.46
N VAL A 186 16.88 -13.81 -2.10
CA VAL A 186 17.01 -12.95 -3.28
C VAL A 186 17.56 -11.55 -2.98
N ILE A 187 17.39 -11.03 -1.75
CA ILE A 187 17.96 -9.75 -1.31
C ILE A 187 19.17 -10.04 -0.41
N ASN A 188 20.27 -10.48 -1.02
CA ASN A 188 21.47 -10.90 -0.30
C ASN A 188 22.48 -9.76 -0.14
N TRP A 189 22.44 -9.05 0.99
CA TRP A 189 23.34 -7.93 1.28
C TRP A 189 24.81 -8.32 1.48
N ASN A 190 25.12 -9.61 1.67
CA ASN A 190 26.51 -10.10 1.60
C ASN A 190 27.07 -10.01 0.15
N LYS A 191 26.20 -9.82 -0.83
CA LYS A 191 26.52 -9.55 -2.24
C LYS A 191 25.77 -8.28 -2.69
N PRO A 192 26.23 -7.07 -2.32
CA PRO A 192 25.44 -5.84 -2.39
C PRO A 192 24.93 -5.51 -3.80
N ALA A 193 25.72 -5.78 -4.84
CA ALA A 193 25.29 -5.59 -6.23
C ALA A 193 24.03 -6.43 -6.58
N TYR A 194 23.97 -7.68 -6.10
CA TYR A 194 22.81 -8.56 -6.32
C TYR A 194 21.60 -8.09 -5.50
N ALA A 195 21.81 -7.65 -4.26
CA ALA A 195 20.73 -7.10 -3.43
C ALA A 195 20.11 -5.84 -4.05
N VAL A 196 20.95 -4.89 -4.48
CA VAL A 196 20.49 -3.68 -5.16
C VAL A 196 19.75 -4.03 -6.45
N ALA A 197 20.28 -4.95 -7.26
CA ALA A 197 19.60 -5.41 -8.47
C ALA A 197 18.22 -6.03 -8.16
N ALA A 198 18.12 -6.88 -7.13
CA ALA A 198 16.86 -7.47 -6.71
C ALA A 198 15.84 -6.42 -6.25
N CYS A 199 16.27 -5.41 -5.47
CA CYS A 199 15.42 -4.30 -5.07
C CYS A 199 14.93 -3.49 -6.28
N VAL A 200 15.81 -3.16 -7.22
CA VAL A 200 15.44 -2.43 -8.45
C VAL A 200 14.44 -3.24 -9.29
N LEU A 201 14.68 -4.54 -9.49
CA LEU A 201 13.76 -5.42 -10.22
C LEU A 201 12.39 -5.51 -9.54
N ALA A 202 12.34 -5.57 -8.21
CA ALA A 202 11.08 -5.56 -7.46
C ALA A 202 10.31 -4.23 -7.65
N LEU A 203 11.00 -3.09 -7.65
CA LEU A 203 10.40 -1.78 -7.90
C LEU A 203 9.90 -1.65 -9.35
N LEU A 204 10.65 -2.14 -10.32
CA LEU A 204 10.20 -2.20 -11.72
C LEU A 204 8.97 -3.11 -11.87
N PHE A 205 8.94 -4.24 -11.18
CA PHE A 205 7.78 -5.12 -11.17
C PHE A 205 6.56 -4.45 -10.54
N CYS A 206 6.72 -3.67 -9.47
CA CYS A 206 5.67 -2.84 -8.87
C CYS A 206 5.05 -1.85 -9.87
N ILE A 207 5.86 -1.25 -10.76
CA ILE A 207 5.37 -0.38 -11.84
C ILE A 207 4.55 -1.19 -12.86
N ILE A 208 5.03 -2.38 -13.26
CA ILE A 208 4.29 -3.27 -14.18
C ILE A 208 2.93 -3.64 -13.59
N ILE A 209 2.89 -3.99 -12.30
CA ILE A 209 1.64 -4.26 -11.59
C ILE A 209 0.71 -3.04 -11.59
N GLN A 210 1.23 -1.83 -11.41
CA GLN A 210 0.40 -0.61 -11.50
C GLN A 210 -0.24 -0.45 -12.88
N LEU A 211 0.53 -0.67 -13.95
CA LEU A 211 0.01 -0.60 -15.31
C LEU A 211 -1.07 -1.66 -15.56
N GLY A 212 -0.87 -2.87 -15.04
CA GLY A 212 -1.87 -3.94 -15.06
C GLY A 212 -3.15 -3.57 -14.29
N LEU A 213 -3.02 -2.98 -13.10
CA LEU A 213 -4.15 -2.49 -12.31
C LEU A 213 -4.92 -1.38 -13.00
N TYR A 214 -4.22 -0.45 -13.65
CA TYR A 214 -4.84 0.58 -14.47
C TYR A 214 -5.60 -0.02 -15.65
N ALA A 215 -5.03 -1.01 -16.33
CA ALA A 215 -5.71 -1.72 -17.42
C ALA A 215 -6.97 -2.47 -16.95
N LEU A 216 -6.91 -3.11 -15.77
CA LEU A 216 -8.08 -3.74 -15.14
C LEU A 216 -9.15 -2.72 -14.77
N TYR A 217 -8.76 -1.58 -14.18
CA TYR A 217 -9.65 -0.47 -13.87
C TYR A 217 -10.35 0.06 -15.14
N PHE A 218 -9.59 0.31 -16.20
CA PHE A 218 -10.14 0.78 -17.47
C PHE A 218 -11.14 -0.25 -18.03
N THR A 219 -10.75 -1.52 -18.04
CA THR A 219 -11.61 -2.63 -18.53
C THR A 219 -12.89 -2.74 -17.71
N ARG A 220 -12.82 -2.74 -16.38
CA ARG A 220 -14.01 -2.76 -15.51
C ARG A 220 -14.92 -1.59 -15.80
N THR A 221 -14.37 -0.38 -15.88
CA THR A 221 -15.15 0.83 -16.09
C THR A 221 -15.84 0.77 -17.46
N TYR A 222 -15.16 0.26 -18.48
CA TYR A 222 -15.70 0.12 -19.82
C TYR A 222 -16.83 -0.91 -19.87
N LEU A 223 -16.64 -2.06 -19.24
CA LEU A 223 -17.70 -3.08 -19.10
C LEU A 223 -18.90 -2.52 -18.33
N SER A 224 -18.66 -1.75 -17.26
CA SER A 224 -19.72 -1.08 -16.51
C SER A 224 -20.48 -0.08 -17.38
N TYR A 225 -19.78 0.69 -18.23
CA TYR A 225 -20.39 1.60 -19.20
C TYR A 225 -21.30 0.85 -20.18
N LEU A 226 -20.79 -0.22 -20.81
CA LEU A 226 -21.57 -1.04 -21.76
C LEU A 226 -22.82 -1.65 -21.11
N ALA A 227 -22.76 -1.98 -19.82
CA ALA A 227 -23.87 -2.50 -19.05
C ALA A 227 -24.84 -1.41 -18.52
N GLY A 228 -24.64 -0.14 -18.86
CA GLY A 228 -25.46 0.98 -18.36
C GLY A 228 -25.23 1.30 -16.87
N GLY A 229 -24.11 0.87 -16.30
CA GLY A 229 -23.73 1.09 -14.91
C GLY A 229 -23.01 2.42 -14.66
N ARG A 230 -22.35 2.53 -13.49
CA ARG A 230 -21.71 3.77 -13.03
C ARG A 230 -20.47 4.18 -13.83
N GLY A 231 -19.94 3.33 -14.72
CA GLY A 231 -18.84 3.68 -15.62
C GLY A 231 -19.14 4.82 -16.60
N VAL A 232 -20.42 5.12 -16.85
CA VAL A 232 -20.87 6.21 -17.74
C VAL A 232 -20.33 7.58 -17.31
N LEU A 233 -20.30 7.88 -16.00
CA LEU A 233 -19.79 9.16 -15.50
C LEU A 233 -18.29 9.32 -15.79
N THR A 234 -17.53 8.25 -15.58
CA THR A 234 -16.07 8.23 -15.79
C THR A 234 -15.70 8.32 -17.27
N PHE A 235 -16.41 7.60 -18.14
CA PHE A 235 -16.20 7.69 -19.59
C PHE A 235 -16.68 9.02 -20.18
N ARG A 236 -17.72 9.64 -19.62
CA ARG A 236 -18.13 10.99 -20.01
C ARG A 236 -17.05 12.02 -19.69
N GLU A 237 -16.29 11.88 -18.60
CA GLU A 237 -15.15 12.75 -18.30
C GLU A 237 -13.93 12.45 -19.19
N LEU A 238 -13.58 11.17 -19.40
CA LEU A 238 -12.47 10.75 -20.27
C LEU A 238 -12.69 11.10 -21.74
N CYS A 239 -13.94 10.99 -22.20
CA CYS A 239 -14.37 11.34 -23.54
C CYS A 239 -15.09 12.69 -23.57
N SER A 240 -15.00 13.49 -22.50
CA SER A 240 -15.49 14.86 -22.55
C SER A 240 -14.70 15.49 -23.67
N PRO A 241 -15.37 15.97 -24.73
CA PRO A 241 -14.64 16.55 -25.83
C PRO A 241 -13.81 17.70 -25.24
N ALA A 242 -12.60 17.90 -25.78
CA ALA A 242 -11.75 19.04 -25.49
C ALA A 242 -12.39 20.35 -25.99
N ASN A 243 -13.68 20.54 -25.72
CA ASN A 243 -14.54 21.57 -26.24
C ASN A 243 -14.35 22.90 -25.53
N ASP A 244 -13.53 23.01 -24.48
CA ASP A 244 -13.26 24.35 -23.96
C ASP A 244 -12.17 25.03 -24.79
N GLU A 245 -11.08 24.34 -25.17
CA GLU A 245 -10.03 24.95 -26.00
C GLU A 245 -10.39 24.98 -27.48
N ASP A 246 -10.91 23.87 -28.05
CA ASP A 246 -11.25 23.82 -29.48
C ASP A 246 -12.45 24.71 -29.83
N GLN A 247 -13.41 24.89 -28.92
CA GLN A 247 -14.57 25.78 -29.13
C GLN A 247 -14.20 27.25 -28.93
N LEU A 248 -13.32 27.58 -27.96
CA LEU A 248 -12.79 28.94 -27.81
C LEU A 248 -11.93 29.36 -29.01
N VAL A 249 -11.14 28.44 -29.57
CA VAL A 249 -10.37 28.68 -30.80
C VAL A 249 -11.31 28.85 -32.00
N ALA A 250 -12.34 28.02 -32.15
CA ALA A 250 -13.30 28.13 -33.24
C ALA A 250 -14.17 29.41 -33.14
N GLU A 251 -14.61 29.80 -31.95
CA GLU A 251 -15.34 31.06 -31.72
C GLU A 251 -14.43 32.29 -31.95
N GLY A 252 -13.15 32.20 -31.57
CA GLY A 252 -12.14 33.23 -31.83
C GLY A 252 -11.82 33.41 -33.32
N GLU A 253 -11.70 32.31 -34.08
CA GLU A 253 -11.53 32.37 -35.54
C GLU A 253 -12.77 32.93 -36.25
N ALA A 254 -13.97 32.55 -35.82
CA ALA A 254 -15.22 33.04 -36.40
C ALA A 254 -15.40 34.55 -36.20
N THR A 255 -15.08 35.07 -35.01
CA THR A 255 -15.17 36.51 -34.71
C THR A 255 -14.14 37.34 -35.49
N LEU A 256 -12.91 36.83 -35.67
CA LEU A 256 -11.89 37.50 -36.48
C LEU A 256 -12.30 37.59 -37.95
N LEU A 257 -12.94 36.55 -38.50
CA LEU A 257 -13.42 36.54 -39.88
C LEU A 257 -14.61 37.49 -40.09
N GLU A 258 -15.51 37.60 -39.11
CA GLU A 258 -16.62 38.58 -39.16
C GLU A 258 -16.13 40.03 -39.10
N ASP A 259 -15.14 40.32 -38.25
CA ASP A 259 -14.54 41.65 -38.13
C ASP A 259 -13.77 42.05 -39.39
N ASP A 260 -13.04 41.12 -40.01
CA ASP A 260 -12.33 41.36 -41.27
C ASP A 260 -13.30 41.61 -42.43
N ALA A 261 -14.40 40.84 -42.49
CA ALA A 261 -15.45 41.05 -43.49
C ALA A 261 -16.15 42.41 -43.33
N GLN A 262 -16.44 42.84 -42.10
CA GLN A 262 -17.05 44.14 -41.84
C GLN A 262 -16.11 45.32 -42.14
N ASN A 263 -14.83 45.21 -41.79
CA ASN A 263 -13.84 46.25 -42.09
C ASN A 263 -13.58 46.37 -43.59
N THR A 264 -13.55 45.23 -44.30
CA THR A 264 -13.44 45.19 -45.75
C THR A 264 -14.66 45.88 -46.40
N ALA A 265 -15.88 45.59 -45.95
CA ALA A 265 -17.10 46.24 -46.46
C ALA A 265 -17.15 47.76 -46.19
N LYS A 266 -16.66 48.22 -45.03
CA LYS A 266 -16.54 49.66 -44.71
C LYS A 266 -15.48 50.37 -45.57
N THR A 267 -14.41 49.68 -45.92
CA THR A 267 -13.35 50.22 -46.78
C THR A 267 -13.86 50.43 -48.21
N TYR A 268 -14.60 49.47 -48.78
CA TYR A 268 -15.17 49.62 -50.13
C TYR A 268 -16.29 50.67 -50.22
N SER A 269 -17.04 50.90 -49.14
CA SER A 269 -18.11 51.92 -49.10
C SER A 269 -17.62 53.35 -48.85
N SER A 270 -16.35 53.54 -48.46
CA SER A 270 -15.74 54.87 -48.28
C SER A 270 -14.91 55.34 -49.48
N LEU A 271 -14.76 54.50 -50.52
CA LEU A 271 -14.01 54.77 -51.75
C LEU A 271 -14.90 55.03 -52.98
N GLY A 272 -16.23 55.02 -52.83
CA GLY A 272 -17.22 55.37 -53.86
C GLY A 272 -17.95 56.66 -53.53
#